data_AF-U7GMU3-F1
#
_entry.id   AF-U7GMU3-F1
#
_cell.length_a   1.000
_cell.length_b   1.000
_cell.length_c   1.000
_cell.angle_alpha   90.00
_cell.angle_beta   90.00
_cell.angle_gamma   90.00
#
_symmetry.space_group_name_H-M   'P 1'
#
loop_
_entity.id
_entity.type
_entity.pdbx_description
1 polymer ?
#
loop_
_entity_poly.entity_id
_entity_poly.type
_entity_poly.pdbx_seq_one_letter_code
_entity_poly.pdbx_strand_id
1 'polypeptide(L)'
;MRALLPSLASATVIALTAPTAQAENLDVLMSGVFTDNEATYIGFESIEREDIPELAAVDRKYLVVDFRFTGQEPASEQLQASVHKVCMTLLKDRDLIRSLSDSGYDMVSVAFDRQSQFDCL
;
A
#
# COMPACT_ATOMS: atom_id res chain seq x y z
N MET A 1 -35.84 -24.80 49.63
CA MET A 1 -34.66 -23.94 49.42
C MET A 1 -33.63 -24.70 48.61
N ARG A 2 -33.36 -24.29 47.37
CA ARG A 2 -32.09 -24.58 46.68
C ARG A 2 -31.95 -23.59 45.52
N ALA A 3 -30.80 -22.92 45.51
CA ALA A 3 -30.56 -21.63 44.90
C ALA A 3 -30.38 -21.69 43.38
N LEU A 4 -30.72 -20.57 42.73
CA LEU A 4 -30.37 -20.23 41.36
C LEU A 4 -28.85 -20.11 41.19
N LEU A 5 -28.34 -20.44 40.00
CA LEU A 5 -27.18 -19.78 39.39
C LEU A 5 -27.32 -19.87 37.86
N PRO A 6 -27.56 -18.75 37.14
CA PRO A 6 -27.39 -18.71 35.70
C PRO A 6 -25.91 -18.47 35.38
N SER A 7 -25.28 -19.39 34.64
CA SER A 7 -23.95 -19.20 34.08
C SER A 7 -23.99 -18.10 33.01
N LEU A 8 -23.42 -16.94 33.31
CA LEU A 8 -23.11 -15.90 32.33
C LEU A 8 -21.89 -16.35 31.51
N ALA A 9 -22.12 -16.78 30.27
CA ALA A 9 -21.05 -16.97 29.29
C ALA A 9 -20.72 -15.61 28.66
N SER A 10 -19.62 -14.99 29.11
CA SER A 10 -19.08 -13.77 28.50
C SER A 10 -18.48 -14.10 27.13
N ALA A 11 -19.13 -13.63 26.06
CA ALA A 11 -18.56 -13.63 24.71
C ALA A 11 -17.64 -12.41 24.55
N THR A 12 -16.33 -12.61 24.65
CA THR A 12 -15.34 -11.57 24.40
C THR A 12 -15.19 -11.38 22.89
N VAL A 13 -15.83 -10.35 22.33
CA VAL A 13 -15.60 -9.92 20.94
C VAL A 13 -14.30 -9.11 20.91
N ILE A 14 -13.22 -9.73 20.44
CA ILE A 14 -11.97 -9.03 20.16
C ILE A 14 -12.15 -8.32 18.82
N ALA A 15 -12.42 -7.02 18.85
CA ALA A 15 -12.36 -6.19 17.67
C ALA A 15 -10.88 -6.02 17.27
N LEU A 16 -10.47 -6.64 16.17
CA LEU A 16 -9.20 -6.34 15.52
C LEU A 16 -9.29 -4.93 14.95
N THR A 17 -8.70 -3.95 15.63
CA THR A 17 -8.39 -2.65 15.04
C THR A 17 -7.21 -2.85 14.08
N ALA A 18 -7.50 -2.98 12.79
CA ALA A 18 -6.49 -2.97 11.74
C ALA A 18 -5.79 -1.58 11.70
N PRO A 19 -4.53 -1.50 11.25
CA PRO A 19 -3.77 -0.25 11.19
C PRO A 19 -4.31 0.64 10.06
N THR A 20 -5.32 1.47 10.34
CA THR A 20 -5.91 2.40 9.37
C THR A 20 -5.03 3.62 9.10
N ALA A 21 -4.23 4.04 10.09
CA ALA A 21 -3.46 5.30 10.03
C ALA A 21 -2.37 5.34 8.95
N GLN A 22 -1.83 4.18 8.55
CA GLN A 22 -0.78 4.11 7.52
C GLN A 22 -1.35 4.20 6.11
N ALA A 23 -2.54 3.65 5.88
CA ALA A 23 -3.24 3.73 4.60
C ALA A 23 -3.64 5.19 4.30
N GLU A 24 -4.24 5.87 5.28
CA GLU A 24 -4.72 7.25 5.12
C GLU A 24 -3.59 8.23 4.75
N ASN A 25 -2.37 8.04 5.27
CA ASN A 25 -1.24 8.92 4.93
C ASN A 25 -0.75 8.70 3.48
N LEU A 26 -0.69 7.44 3.05
CA LEU A 26 -0.28 7.10 1.69
C LEU A 26 -1.29 7.57 0.66
N ASP A 27 -2.60 7.35 0.90
CA ASP A 27 -3.67 7.77 0.01
C ASP A 27 -3.65 9.29 -0.21
N VAL A 28 -3.44 10.06 0.86
CA VAL A 28 -3.33 11.53 0.81
C VAL A 28 -2.11 11.96 0.00
N LEU A 29 -0.95 11.35 0.24
CA LEU A 29 0.28 11.67 -0.50
C LEU A 29 0.12 11.36 -1.99
N MET A 30 -0.38 10.16 -2.32
CA MET A 30 -0.47 9.69 -3.70
C MET A 30 -1.54 10.43 -4.52
N SER A 31 -2.65 10.81 -3.88
CA SER A 31 -3.68 11.65 -4.52
C SER A 31 -3.17 13.02 -4.96
N GLY A 32 -2.08 13.51 -4.36
CA GLY A 32 -1.47 14.80 -4.68
C GLY A 32 -0.33 14.75 -5.70
N VAL A 33 0.08 13.57 -6.18
CA VAL A 33 1.26 13.43 -7.06
C VAL A 33 1.03 14.09 -8.41
N PHE A 34 -0.14 13.87 -9.00
CA PHE A 34 -0.48 14.39 -10.32
C PHE A 34 -1.56 15.47 -10.20
N THR A 35 -1.32 16.59 -10.87
CA THR A 35 -2.30 17.67 -11.05
C THR A 35 -2.79 17.65 -12.50
N ASP A 36 -3.84 18.42 -12.82
CA ASP A 36 -4.24 18.73 -14.20
C ASP A 36 -4.59 17.53 -15.10
N ASN A 37 -5.21 16.49 -14.52
CA ASN A 37 -5.66 15.28 -15.21
C ASN A 37 -4.54 14.46 -15.89
N GLU A 38 -3.28 14.58 -15.49
CA GLU A 38 -2.18 13.74 -16.01
C GLU A 38 -2.44 12.25 -15.73
N ALA A 39 -2.62 11.91 -14.46
CA ALA A 39 -3.02 10.58 -14.02
C ALA A 39 -3.85 10.68 -12.73
N THR A 40 -4.77 9.75 -12.54
CA THR A 40 -5.63 9.66 -11.37
C THR A 40 -5.14 8.54 -10.47
N TYR A 41 -4.97 8.85 -9.19
CA TYR A 41 -4.68 7.84 -8.17
C TYR A 41 -5.90 6.94 -7.96
N ILE A 42 -5.69 5.62 -8.00
CA ILE A 42 -6.75 4.61 -7.81
C ILE A 42 -6.71 4.03 -6.40
N GLY A 43 -5.51 3.80 -5.87
CA GLY A 43 -5.31 3.15 -4.59
C GLY A 43 -3.96 2.44 -4.53
N PHE A 44 -3.81 1.56 -3.55
CA PHE A 44 -2.63 0.72 -3.42
C PHE A 44 -3.03 -0.72 -3.07
N GLU A 45 -2.14 -1.65 -3.38
CA GLU A 45 -2.27 -3.06 -3.05
C GLU A 45 -1.02 -3.56 -2.32
N SER A 46 -1.22 -4.35 -1.27
CA SER A 46 -0.16 -5.05 -0.57
C SER A 46 -0.08 -6.47 -1.13
N ILE A 47 1.04 -6.81 -1.76
CA ILE A 47 1.24 -8.13 -2.34
C ILE A 47 2.19 -8.94 -1.45
N GLU A 48 1.75 -10.11 -1.01
CA GLU A 48 2.61 -11.08 -0.34
C GLU A 48 3.42 -11.90 -1.35
N ARG A 49 4.68 -12.13 -1.02
CA ARG A 49 5.65 -12.92 -1.77
C ARG A 49 5.68 -14.34 -1.24
N GLU A 50 4.85 -15.18 -1.84
CA GLU A 50 4.78 -16.61 -1.53
C GLU A 50 6.04 -17.38 -1.98
N ASP A 51 6.86 -16.79 -2.85
CA ASP A 51 8.14 -17.34 -3.32
C ASP A 51 9.24 -17.33 -2.25
N ILE A 52 9.09 -16.50 -1.19
CA ILE A 52 10.02 -16.46 -0.07
C ILE A 52 9.56 -17.43 1.03
N PRO A 53 10.41 -18.39 1.46
CA PRO A 53 10.11 -19.23 2.60
C PRO A 53 9.78 -18.42 3.86
N GLU A 54 8.77 -18.84 4.63
CA GLU A 54 8.33 -18.10 5.84
C GLU A 54 9.44 -17.90 6.88
N LEU A 55 10.43 -18.80 6.89
CA LEU A 55 11.56 -18.77 7.82
C LEU A 55 12.69 -17.83 7.37
N ALA A 56 12.60 -17.25 6.17
CA ALA A 56 13.59 -16.32 5.70
C ALA A 56 13.52 -15.02 6.52
N ALA A 57 14.69 -14.48 6.89
CA ALA A 57 14.79 -13.24 7.66
C ALA A 57 14.55 -11.97 6.80
N VAL A 58 13.87 -12.11 5.66
CA VAL A 58 13.57 -11.00 4.74
C VAL A 58 12.07 -10.76 4.74
N ASP A 59 11.72 -9.49 4.65
CA ASP A 59 10.34 -9.04 4.53
C ASP A 59 9.71 -9.60 3.24
N ARG A 60 8.44 -10.01 3.33
CA ARG A 60 7.78 -10.82 2.29
C ARG A 60 6.66 -10.09 1.57
N LYS A 61 6.60 -8.76 1.60
CA LYS A 61 5.55 -8.07 0.86
C LYS A 61 6.07 -6.80 0.22
N TYR A 62 5.51 -6.49 -0.94
CA TYR A 62 5.74 -5.25 -1.65
C TYR A 62 4.43 -4.51 -1.84
N LEU A 63 4.55 -3.20 -2.01
CA LEU A 63 3.41 -2.32 -2.16
C LEU A 63 3.32 -1.87 -3.62
N VAL A 64 2.14 -1.99 -4.22
CA VAL A 64 1.86 -1.50 -5.57
C VAL A 64 0.96 -0.29 -5.49
N VAL A 65 1.40 0.84 -5.99
CA VAL A 65 0.61 2.07 -6.07
C VAL A 65 0.03 2.20 -7.48
N ASP A 66 -1.29 2.29 -7.59
CA ASP A 66 -2.01 2.26 -8.86
C ASP A 66 -2.46 3.67 -9.28
N PHE A 67 -2.07 4.06 -10.50
CA PHE A 67 -2.54 5.25 -11.20
C PHE A 67 -3.17 4.86 -12.55
N ARG A 68 -4.05 5.73 -13.06
CA ARG A 68 -4.61 5.61 -14.41
C ARG A 68 -4.46 6.91 -15.16
N PHE A 69 -3.90 6.87 -16.35
CA PHE A 69 -3.89 8.04 -17.23
C PHE A 69 -5.34 8.43 -17.59
N THR A 70 -5.65 9.72 -17.53
CA THR A 70 -7.00 10.23 -17.81
C THR A 70 -7.31 10.26 -19.31
N GLY A 71 -6.29 10.13 -20.15
CA GLY A 71 -6.38 10.14 -21.61
C GLY A 71 -5.68 8.94 -22.24
N GLN A 72 -5.04 9.17 -23.39
CA GLN A 72 -4.24 8.13 -24.04
C GLN A 72 -2.98 7.82 -23.22
N GLU A 73 -2.55 6.56 -23.26
CA GLU A 73 -1.27 6.16 -22.68
C GLU A 73 -0.12 7.00 -23.28
N PRO A 74 0.75 7.57 -22.43
CA PRO A 74 1.84 8.42 -22.88
C PRO A 74 2.91 7.61 -23.62
N ALA A 75 3.74 8.31 -24.40
CA ALA A 75 4.95 7.71 -24.95
C ALA A 75 5.89 7.24 -23.82
N SER A 76 6.77 6.28 -24.12
CA SER A 76 7.66 5.64 -23.15
C SER A 76 8.49 6.62 -22.31
N GLU A 77 9.00 7.70 -22.90
CA GLU A 77 9.78 8.71 -22.18
C GLU A 77 8.94 9.43 -21.11
N GLN A 78 7.69 9.76 -21.43
CA GLN A 78 6.78 10.43 -20.50
C GLN A 78 6.20 9.46 -19.46
N LEU A 79 6.05 8.18 -19.81
CA LEU A 79 5.78 7.12 -18.85
C LEU A 79 6.93 7.02 -17.82
N GLN A 80 8.19 6.98 -18.26
CA GLN A 80 9.33 6.94 -17.35
C GLN A 80 9.43 8.18 -16.46
N ALA A 81 9.11 9.36 -17.00
CA ALA A 81 9.02 10.58 -16.19
C ALA A 81 7.90 10.49 -15.13
N SER A 82 6.77 9.87 -15.47
CA SER A 82 5.64 9.65 -14.54
C SER A 82 6.01 8.65 -13.44
N VAL A 83 6.64 7.53 -13.80
CA VAL A 83 7.21 6.56 -12.84
C VAL A 83 8.18 7.27 -11.89
N HIS A 84 9.14 8.00 -12.45
CA HIS A 84 10.13 8.71 -11.65
C HIS A 84 9.49 9.75 -10.71
N LYS A 85 8.47 10.48 -11.16
CA LYS A 85 7.73 11.45 -10.35
C LYS A 85 7.06 10.79 -9.15
N VAL A 86 6.35 9.67 -9.35
CA VAL A 86 5.71 8.91 -8.27
C VAL A 86 6.76 8.38 -7.31
N CYS A 87 7.76 7.65 -7.81
CA CYS A 87 8.80 7.04 -7.00
C CYS A 87 9.57 8.09 -6.20
N MET A 88 9.94 9.23 -6.78
CA MET A 88 10.62 10.30 -6.06
C MET A 88 9.72 11.00 -5.04
N THR A 89 8.41 11.09 -5.29
CA THR A 89 7.48 11.65 -4.30
C THR A 89 7.42 10.74 -3.08
N LEU A 90 7.25 9.44 -3.30
CA LEU A 90 7.15 8.44 -2.24
C LEU A 90 8.48 8.31 -1.48
N LEU A 91 9.61 8.18 -2.18
CA LEU A 91 10.92 8.01 -1.55
C LEU A 91 11.39 9.27 -0.82
N LYS A 92 10.91 10.47 -1.16
CA LYS A 92 11.28 11.69 -0.42
C LYS A 92 10.64 11.74 0.97
N ASP A 93 9.50 11.09 1.16
CA ASP A 93 8.85 10.98 2.46
C ASP A 93 9.52 9.89 3.31
N ARG A 94 10.49 10.31 4.14
CA ARG A 94 11.30 9.41 4.94
C ARG A 94 10.52 8.72 6.06
N ASP A 95 9.51 9.40 6.60
CA ASP A 95 8.69 8.86 7.67
C ASP A 95 7.75 7.79 7.12
N LEU A 96 7.16 8.02 5.94
CA LEU A 96 6.37 7.02 5.23
C LEU A 96 7.23 5.80 4.88
N ILE A 97 8.40 5.99 4.26
CA ILE A 97 9.30 4.87 3.91
C ILE A 97 9.67 4.05 5.14
N ARG A 98 10.03 4.72 6.23
CA ARG A 98 10.35 4.03 7.49
C ARG A 98 9.15 3.25 8.00
N SER A 99 7.97 3.85 8.00
CA SER A 99 6.73 3.19 8.42
C SER A 99 6.40 1.97 7.56
N LEU A 100 6.63 2.05 6.24
CA LEU A 100 6.44 0.93 5.32
C LEU A 100 7.43 -0.21 5.63
N SER A 101 8.71 0.09 5.79
CA SER A 101 9.72 -0.90 6.17
C SER A 101 9.44 -1.51 7.55
N ASP A 102 9.09 -0.70 8.56
CA ASP A 102 8.71 -1.19 9.90
C ASP A 102 7.45 -2.08 9.85
N SER A 103 6.63 -1.94 8.80
CA SER A 103 5.45 -2.77 8.55
C SER A 103 5.74 -4.00 7.68
N GLY A 104 7.00 -4.23 7.30
CA GLY A 104 7.46 -5.37 6.52
C GLY A 104 7.33 -5.22 5.01
N TYR A 105 7.28 -3.99 4.48
CA TYR A 105 7.38 -3.75 3.04
C TYR A 105 8.85 -3.53 2.64
N ASP A 106 9.39 -4.40 1.78
CA ASP A 106 10.78 -4.32 1.29
C ASP A 106 10.91 -3.51 -0.02
N MET A 107 9.81 -3.39 -0.75
CA MET A 107 9.77 -2.77 -2.07
C MET A 107 8.46 -2.01 -2.28
N VAL A 108 8.54 -0.94 -3.08
CA VAL A 108 7.38 -0.22 -3.59
C VAL A 108 7.49 -0.13 -5.11
N SER A 109 6.40 -0.43 -5.78
CA SER A 109 6.27 -0.39 -7.24
C SER A 109 5.08 0.47 -7.62
N VAL A 110 5.11 1.04 -8.82
CA VAL A 110 4.01 1.84 -9.39
C VAL A 110 3.45 1.17 -10.63
N ALA A 111 2.13 1.19 -10.78
CA ALA A 111 1.42 0.72 -11.96
C ALA A 111 0.61 1.84 -12.59
N PHE A 112 0.64 1.95 -13.91
CA PHE A 112 -0.21 2.87 -14.68
C PHE A 112 -1.27 2.15 -15.53
N ASP A 113 -1.09 0.84 -15.72
CA ASP A 113 -2.03 -0.06 -16.39
C ASP A 113 -2.19 -1.36 -15.56
N ARG A 114 -2.83 -2.41 -16.11
CA ARG A 114 -3.03 -3.69 -15.40
C ARG A 114 -1.97 -4.76 -15.71
N GLN A 115 -1.09 -4.49 -16.65
CA GLN A 115 -0.13 -5.41 -17.23
C GLN A 115 1.30 -5.11 -16.79
N SER A 116 1.60 -3.84 -16.46
CA SER A 116 2.93 -3.36 -16.12
C SER A 116 3.02 -2.81 -14.70
N GLN A 117 4.17 -3.08 -14.07
CA GLN A 117 4.58 -2.54 -12.78
C GLN A 117 6.03 -2.10 -12.90
N PHE A 118 6.38 -1.00 -12.23
CA PHE A 118 7.71 -0.41 -12.27
C PHE A 118 8.23 -0.23 -10.84
N ASP A 119 9.37 -0.84 -10.55
CA ASP A 119 9.98 -0.79 -9.22
C ASP A 119 10.61 0.58 -8.97
N CYS A 120 10.44 1.10 -7.76
CA CYS A 120 11.01 2.39 -7.36
C CYS A 120 12.45 2.31 -6.83
N LEU A 121 13.06 1.13 -6.74
CA LEU A 121 14.39 0.87 -6.17
C LEU A 121 15.38 0.28 -7.19
#